data_AF-A0A6P0Z4A1-F1
#
_entry.id   AF-A0A6P0Z4A1-F1
#
_cell.length_a   1.000
_cell.length_b   1.000
_cell.length_c   1.000
_cell.angle_alpha   90.00
_cell.angle_beta   90.00
_cell.angle_gamma   90.00
#
_symmetry.space_group_name_H-M   'P 1'
#
loop_
_entity.id
_entity.type
_entity.pdbx_description
1 polymer ?
#
loop_
_entity_poly.entity_id
_entity_poly.type
_entity_poly.pdbx_seq_one_letter_code
_entity_poly.pdbx_strand_id
1 'polypeptide(L)'
;MLDRAKRNYLYLLDDPVMESIVKMVVLSPMLDLAGFYSPPFRVKGEMSVQVSAEDEGEVIQGSIDVLVLQQQLWVTVIEAKNSELSVTKAILQTLAYMLASPQPERPTFGCVLNGSEFLFLKLVHAQNTERGPCYG
;
A
#
# COMPACT_ATOMS: atom_id res chain seq x y z
N MET A 1 21.76 5.42 6.53
CA MET A 1 20.92 4.27 6.09
C MET A 1 20.09 4.65 4.86
N LEU A 2 19.37 5.78 4.87
CA LEU A 2 18.60 6.26 3.72
C LEU A 2 19.44 6.44 2.43
N ASP A 3 20.64 7.02 2.54
CA ASP A 3 21.54 7.18 1.38
C ASP A 3 22.03 5.86 0.79
N ARG A 4 22.01 4.78 1.59
CA ARG A 4 22.34 3.43 1.12
C ARG A 4 21.14 2.80 0.41
N ALA A 5 19.95 2.92 0.98
CA ALA A 5 18.71 2.46 0.33
C ALA A 5 18.50 3.18 -1.01
N LYS A 6 18.67 4.51 -1.05
CA LYS A 6 18.61 5.31 -2.28
C LYS A 6 19.64 4.87 -3.31
N ARG A 7 20.90 4.67 -2.93
CA ARG A 7 21.94 4.19 -3.86
C ARG A 7 21.63 2.80 -4.41
N ASN A 8 21.19 1.89 -3.55
CA ASN A 8 20.84 0.53 -3.98
C ASN A 8 19.65 0.55 -4.95
N TYR A 9 18.62 1.35 -4.66
CA TYR A 9 17.48 1.53 -5.56
C TYR A 9 17.90 2.11 -6.91
N LEU A 10 18.69 3.19 -6.93
CA LEU A 10 19.17 3.80 -8.16
C LEU A 10 20.05 2.86 -8.99
N TYR A 11 20.87 2.02 -8.34
CA TYR A 11 21.67 1.00 -9.03
C TYR A 11 20.80 -0.08 -9.69
N LEU A 12 19.66 -0.40 -9.07
CA LEU A 12 18.77 -1.43 -9.60
C LEU A 12 17.96 -0.92 -10.80
N LEU A 13 17.63 0.37 -10.87
CA LEU A 13 16.88 0.95 -11.98
C LEU A 13 17.51 0.75 -13.37
N ASP A 14 18.80 0.42 -13.44
CA ASP A 14 19.50 0.15 -14.71
C ASP A 14 19.14 -1.22 -15.33
N ASP A 15 18.50 -2.12 -14.57
CA ASP A 15 17.97 -3.41 -15.03
C ASP A 15 16.44 -3.49 -14.82
N PRO A 16 15.71 -4.40 -15.51
CA PRO A 16 14.32 -4.69 -15.17
C PRO A 16 14.26 -5.28 -13.75
N VAL A 17 14.08 -4.41 -12.75
CA VAL A 17 14.10 -4.80 -11.34
C VAL A 17 12.95 -5.76 -11.08
N MET A 18 13.30 -7.00 -10.70
CA MET A 18 12.31 -7.92 -10.18
C MET A 18 11.72 -7.34 -8.89
N GLU A 19 10.42 -7.40 -8.81
CA GLU A 19 9.55 -6.83 -7.79
C GLU A 19 9.88 -7.26 -6.35
N SER A 20 10.31 -8.51 -6.17
CA SER A 20 10.85 -9.03 -4.90
C SER A 20 12.06 -8.23 -4.42
N ILE A 21 12.85 -7.67 -5.35
CA ILE A 21 14.00 -6.81 -5.06
C ILE A 21 13.53 -5.42 -4.62
N VAL A 22 12.47 -4.86 -5.23
CA VAL A 22 11.89 -3.58 -4.78
C VAL A 22 11.42 -3.68 -3.33
N LYS A 23 10.71 -4.75 -2.97
CA LYS A 23 10.28 -5.00 -1.59
C LYS A 23 11.48 -5.07 -0.62
N MET A 24 12.51 -5.83 -0.98
CA MET A 24 13.70 -5.99 -0.12
C MET A 24 14.56 -4.73 0.00
N VAL A 25 14.69 -3.95 -1.07
CA VAL A 25 15.69 -2.88 -1.16
C VAL A 25 15.10 -1.49 -0.91
N VAL A 26 13.79 -1.34 -1.09
CA VAL A 26 13.08 -0.08 -0.88
C VAL A 26 12.13 -0.18 0.30
N LEU A 27 11.16 -1.09 0.26
CA LEU A 27 10.11 -1.13 1.27
C LEU A 27 10.64 -1.52 2.65
N SER A 28 11.34 -2.65 2.78
CA SER A 28 11.82 -3.09 4.10
C SER A 28 12.74 -2.05 4.76
N PRO A 29 13.71 -1.44 4.06
CA PRO A 29 14.52 -0.36 4.65
C PRO A 29 13.73 0.88 5.01
N MET A 30 12.67 1.25 4.26
CA MET A 30 11.80 2.36 4.63
C MET A 30 10.99 2.07 5.89
N LEU A 31 10.46 0.85 6.03
CA LEU A 31 9.73 0.44 7.23
C LEU A 31 10.64 0.41 8.47
N ASP A 32 11.89 -0.04 8.29
CA ASP A 32 12.91 -0.02 9.35
C ASP A 32 13.25 1.41 9.77
N LEU A 33 13.54 2.29 8.80
CA LEU A 33 13.83 3.71 9.04
C LEU A 33 12.68 4.45 9.72
N ALA A 34 11.43 4.09 9.42
CA ALA A 34 10.25 4.63 10.07
C ALA A 34 9.99 4.04 11.46
N GLY A 35 10.79 3.07 11.92
CA GLY A 35 10.69 2.44 13.23
C GLY A 35 9.58 1.39 13.33
N PHE A 36 8.99 0.95 12.22
CA PHE A 36 7.83 0.03 12.24
C PHE A 36 8.17 -1.41 12.63
N TYR A 37 9.46 -1.76 12.68
CA TYR A 37 9.95 -3.03 13.22
C TYR A 37 10.21 -2.99 14.73
N SER A 38 9.99 -1.85 15.39
CA SER A 38 10.20 -1.67 16.83
C SER A 38 8.89 -1.40 17.58
N PRO A 39 8.83 -1.69 18.90
CA PRO A 39 7.68 -1.34 19.74
C PRO A 39 7.32 0.15 19.63
N PRO A 40 6.02 0.51 19.67
CA PRO A 40 4.86 -0.34 19.90
C PRO A 40 4.32 -1.05 18.65
N PHE A 41 4.94 -0.87 17.49
CA PHE A 41 4.44 -1.38 16.21
C PHE A 41 4.67 -2.89 16.10
N ARG A 42 3.65 -3.58 15.59
CA ARG A 42 3.76 -4.98 15.19
C ARG A 42 3.36 -5.12 13.74
N VAL A 43 4.27 -5.71 12.97
CA VAL A 43 4.01 -6.12 11.60
C VAL A 43 3.27 -7.45 11.64
N LYS A 44 2.07 -7.50 11.07
CA LYS A 44 1.35 -8.75 10.81
C LYS A 44 1.44 -9.04 9.31
N GLY A 45 1.61 -10.33 9.01
CA GLY A 45 2.05 -10.83 7.71
C GLY A 45 1.19 -10.41 6.51
N GLU A 46 1.81 -10.57 5.35
CA GLU A 46 1.29 -10.21 4.03
C GLU A 46 0.08 -11.08 3.64
N MET A 47 -1.01 -10.44 3.24
CA MET A 47 -2.00 -11.08 2.36
C MET A 47 -1.68 -10.73 0.93
N SER A 48 -1.37 -11.74 0.11
CA SER A 48 -1.15 -11.58 -1.31
C SER A 48 -2.45 -11.89 -2.06
N VAL A 49 -2.93 -10.93 -2.84
CA VAL A 49 -4.11 -11.08 -3.71
C VAL A 49 -3.65 -11.07 -5.15
N GLN A 50 -3.93 -12.15 -5.88
CA GLN A 50 -3.66 -12.23 -7.31
C GLN A 50 -4.66 -11.38 -8.09
N VAL A 51 -4.16 -10.55 -9.00
CA VAL A 51 -4.96 -9.70 -9.88
C VAL A 51 -4.60 -9.97 -11.34
N SER A 52 -5.60 -9.95 -12.21
CA SER A 52 -5.40 -9.99 -13.65
C SER A 52 -6.12 -8.84 -14.33
N ALA A 53 -5.55 -8.37 -15.43
CA ALA A 53 -6.12 -7.38 -16.33
C ALA A 53 -5.89 -7.85 -17.77
N GLU A 54 -6.84 -7.59 -18.64
CA GLU A 54 -6.64 -7.74 -20.08
C GLU A 54 -6.29 -6.35 -20.62
N ASP A 55 -5.14 -6.23 -21.28
CA ASP A 55 -4.66 -4.99 -21.89
C ASP A 55 -4.20 -5.31 -23.31
N GLU A 56 -4.82 -4.65 -24.30
CA GLU A 56 -4.57 -4.87 -25.74
C GLU A 56 -4.55 -6.36 -26.20
N GLY A 57 -5.29 -7.24 -25.51
CA GLY A 57 -5.37 -8.68 -25.81
C GLY A 57 -4.30 -9.53 -25.10
N GLU A 58 -3.45 -8.93 -24.28
CA GLU A 58 -2.56 -9.65 -23.36
C GLU A 58 -3.15 -9.70 -21.95
N VAL A 59 -3.09 -10.88 -21.32
CA VAL A 59 -3.46 -11.03 -19.91
C VAL A 59 -2.26 -10.67 -19.05
N ILE A 60 -2.33 -9.49 -18.45
CA ILE A 60 -1.36 -9.02 -17.45
C ILE A 60 -1.76 -9.61 -16.10
N GLN A 61 -0.86 -10.39 -15.52
CA GLN A 61 -0.98 -10.90 -14.16
C GLN A 61 -0.12 -10.06 -13.20
N GLY A 62 -0.62 -9.89 -11.98
CA GLY A 62 0.06 -9.18 -10.90
C GLY A 62 -0.40 -9.66 -9.54
N SER A 63 0.27 -9.19 -8.49
CA SER A 63 -0.09 -9.42 -7.10
C SER A 63 -0.36 -8.09 -6.39
N ILE A 64 -1.06 -8.18 -5.27
CA ILE A 64 -1.21 -7.07 -4.33
C ILE A 64 -0.87 -7.62 -2.95
N ASP A 65 0.22 -7.16 -2.36
CA ASP A 65 0.63 -7.59 -1.02
C ASP A 65 0.29 -6.54 0.01
N VAL A 66 -0.49 -6.94 1.01
CA VAL A 66 -0.97 -6.04 2.05
C VAL A 66 -0.28 -6.36 3.37
N LEU A 67 0.56 -5.44 3.82
CA LEU A 67 1.20 -5.41 5.13
C LEU A 67 0.34 -4.61 6.12
N VAL A 68 0.10 -5.19 7.30
CA VAL A 68 -0.69 -4.52 8.35
C VAL A 68 0.20 -4.15 9.53
N LEU A 69 0.30 -2.85 9.79
CA LEU A 69 1.08 -2.27 10.88
C LEU A 69 0.11 -1.75 11.95
N GLN A 70 0.20 -2.35 13.14
CA GLN A 70 -0.56 -1.92 14.34
C GLN A 70 -2.09 -1.82 14.12
N GLN A 71 -2.65 -2.54 13.14
CA GLN A 71 -4.08 -2.50 12.79
C GLN A 71 -4.61 -1.10 12.40
N GLN A 72 -3.73 -0.16 12.07
CA GLN A 72 -4.10 1.23 11.73
C GLN A 72 -3.44 1.74 10.44
N LEU A 73 -2.31 1.13 10.06
CA LEU A 73 -1.63 1.41 8.81
C LEU A 73 -1.60 0.15 7.96
N TRP A 74 -2.21 0.24 6.78
CA TRP A 74 -2.26 -0.78 5.75
C TRP A 74 -1.29 -0.33 4.65
N VAL A 75 -0.27 -1.13 4.37
CA VAL A 75 0.69 -0.86 3.32
C VAL A 75 0.46 -1.89 2.24
N THR A 76 -0.03 -1.42 1.10
CA THR A 76 -0.28 -2.21 -0.09
C THR A 76 0.86 -2.01 -1.09
N VAL A 77 1.47 -3.09 -1.49
CA VAL A 77 2.46 -3.11 -2.57
C VAL A 77 1.79 -3.68 -3.80
N ILE A 78 1.82 -2.94 -4.90
CA ILE A 78 1.37 -3.44 -6.18
C ILE A 78 2.53 -4.09 -6.88
N GLU A 79 2.29 -5.31 -7.29
CA GLU A 79 3.14 -6.12 -8.14
C GLU A 79 2.51 -6.14 -9.54
N ALA A 80 2.81 -5.17 -10.40
CA ALA A 80 2.25 -5.11 -11.75
C ALA A 80 3.22 -4.50 -12.76
N LYS A 81 3.41 -5.20 -13.89
CA LYS A 81 4.39 -4.85 -14.92
C LYS A 81 4.03 -3.67 -15.81
N ASN A 82 2.75 -3.28 -15.92
CA ASN A 82 2.30 -2.09 -16.66
C ASN A 82 0.81 -1.80 -16.37
N SER A 83 0.41 -0.55 -16.65
CA SER A 83 -0.94 0.05 -16.67
C SER A 83 -1.38 0.87 -15.44
N GLU A 84 -2.00 2.03 -15.71
CA GLU A 84 -2.80 2.83 -14.76
C GLU A 84 -3.95 2.02 -14.13
N LEU A 85 -4.40 0.96 -14.82
CA LEU A 85 -5.40 0.02 -14.33
C LEU A 85 -4.91 -0.76 -13.10
N SER A 86 -3.61 -1.03 -12.99
CA SER A 86 -3.01 -1.68 -11.81
C SER A 86 -3.11 -0.79 -10.56
N VAL A 87 -2.81 0.50 -10.71
CA VAL A 87 -2.87 1.49 -9.63
C VAL A 87 -4.31 1.68 -9.15
N THR A 88 -5.25 1.85 -10.07
CA THR A 88 -6.68 1.99 -9.73
C THR A 88 -7.21 0.77 -8.98
N LYS A 89 -6.92 -0.45 -9.46
CA LYS A 89 -7.31 -1.70 -8.78
C LYS A 89 -6.72 -1.80 -7.38
N ALA A 90 -5.46 -1.43 -7.22
CA ALA A 90 -4.82 -1.45 -5.91
C ALA A 90 -5.36 -0.41 -4.94
N ILE A 91 -5.72 0.78 -5.41
CA ILE A 91 -6.43 1.78 -4.58
C ILE A 91 -7.74 1.18 -4.07
N LEU A 92 -8.55 0.60 -4.97
CA LEU A 92 -9.83 -0.02 -4.59
C LEU A 92 -9.63 -1.16 -3.60
N GLN A 93 -8.65 -2.04 -3.83
CA GLN A 93 -8.34 -3.14 -2.92
C GLN A 93 -7.85 -2.62 -1.56
N THR A 94 -6.99 -1.62 -1.55
CA THR A 94 -6.49 -0.97 -0.33
C THR A 94 -7.63 -0.36 0.46
N LEU A 95 -8.54 0.36 -0.21
CA LEU A 95 -9.74 0.92 0.43
C LEU A 95 -10.64 -0.17 0.99
N ALA A 96 -10.84 -1.28 0.30
CA ALA A 96 -11.64 -2.41 0.80
C ALA A 96 -11.06 -2.98 2.11
N TYR A 97 -9.73 -3.16 2.19
CA TYR A 97 -9.06 -3.58 3.42
C TYR A 97 -9.15 -2.53 4.52
N MET A 98 -8.95 -1.24 4.19
CA MET A 98 -9.07 -0.15 5.15
C MET A 98 -10.48 -0.03 5.72
N LEU A 99 -11.52 -0.26 4.90
CA LEU A 99 -12.92 -0.29 5.33
C LEU A 99 -13.24 -1.48 6.25
N ALA A 100 -12.54 -2.59 6.07
CA ALA A 100 -12.63 -3.76 6.96
C ALA A 100 -11.81 -3.59 8.26
N SER A 101 -11.24 -2.41 8.51
CA SER A 101 -10.49 -2.13 9.73
C SER A 101 -11.34 -2.36 10.99
N PRO A 102 -10.82 -3.06 12.01
CA PRO A 102 -11.56 -3.32 13.25
C PRO A 102 -11.71 -2.08 14.14
N GLN A 103 -11.13 -0.94 13.76
CA GLN A 103 -11.14 0.32 14.53
C GLN A 103 -11.72 1.48 13.67
N PRO A 104 -13.02 1.48 13.34
CA PRO A 104 -13.63 2.50 12.47
C PRO A 104 -13.61 3.91 13.07
N GLU A 105 -13.52 4.01 14.40
CA GLU A 105 -13.41 5.26 15.17
C GLU A 105 -12.10 6.02 14.90
N ARG A 106 -11.09 5.37 14.32
CA ARG A 106 -9.76 5.95 14.09
C ARG A 106 -9.48 6.08 12.59
N PRO A 107 -8.80 7.16 12.17
CA PRO A 107 -8.31 7.25 10.81
C PRO A 107 -7.45 6.04 10.48
N THR A 108 -7.74 5.41 9.36
CA THR A 108 -6.95 4.30 8.84
C THR A 108 -6.10 4.83 7.70
N PHE A 109 -4.84 4.42 7.64
CA PHE A 109 -3.90 4.89 6.63
C PHE A 109 -3.55 3.76 5.65
N GLY A 110 -3.44 4.13 4.37
CA GLY A 110 -3.11 3.26 3.26
C GLY A 110 -1.86 3.78 2.57
N CYS A 111 -0.97 2.92 2.13
CA CYS A 111 0.08 3.29 1.19
C CYS A 111 0.03 2.33 0.01
N VAL A 112 0.11 2.83 -1.20
CA VAL A 112 0.12 2.05 -2.44
C VAL A 112 1.44 2.34 -3.14
N LEU A 113 2.19 1.30 -3.52
CA LEU A 113 3.53 1.42 -4.11
C LEU A 113 3.62 0.61 -5.40
N ASN A 114 4.20 1.17 -6.48
CA ASN A 114 4.40 0.46 -7.76
C ASN A 114 5.85 0.54 -8.26
N GLY A 115 6.84 0.30 -7.39
CA GLY A 115 8.26 0.30 -7.77
C GLY A 115 8.87 1.68 -8.05
N SER A 116 8.16 2.58 -8.75
CA SER A 116 8.58 3.92 -9.13
C SER A 116 7.79 5.03 -8.44
N GLU A 117 6.52 4.79 -8.10
CA GLU A 117 5.62 5.76 -7.49
C GLU A 117 5.02 5.24 -6.19
N PHE A 118 4.51 6.19 -5.40
CA PHE A 118 3.76 5.91 -4.19
C PHE A 118 2.55 6.82 -4.05
N LEU A 119 1.45 6.27 -3.55
CA LEU A 119 0.25 7.00 -3.17
C LEU A 119 -0.04 6.76 -1.69
N PHE A 120 -0.42 7.82 -0.99
CA PHE A 120 -0.84 7.72 0.41
C PHE A 120 -2.34 8.00 0.53
N LEU A 121 -3.05 7.12 1.22
CA LEU A 121 -4.49 7.18 1.45
C LEU A 121 -4.75 7.39 2.94
N LYS A 122 -5.72 8.25 3.26
CA LYS A 122 -6.25 8.41 4.61
C LYS A 122 -7.75 8.21 4.56
N LEU A 123 -8.23 7.12 5.17
CA LEU A 123 -9.65 6.87 5.35
C LEU A 123 -10.10 7.43 6.70
N VAL A 124 -11.11 8.29 6.66
CA VAL A 124 -11.80 8.81 7.84
C VAL A 124 -13.26 8.38 7.72
N HIS A 125 -13.74 7.59 8.68
CA HIS A 125 -15.17 7.29 8.75
C HIS A 125 -15.90 8.57 9.18
N ALA A 126 -16.91 8.97 8.41
CA ALA A 126 -17.74 10.08 8.80
C ALA A 126 -18.45 9.72 10.12
N GLN A 127 -18.14 10.45 11.18
CA GLN A 127 -18.95 10.44 12.39
C GLN A 127 -20.32 11.00 11.99
N ASN A 128 -21.37 10.19 12.12
CA ASN A 128 -22.74 10.63 11.90
C ASN A 128 -23.08 11.61 13.03
N THR A 129 -22.65 12.87 12.88
CA THR A 129 -23.13 13.95 13.72
C THR A 129 -24.57 14.15 13.28
N GLU A 130 -25.50 13.74 14.12
CA GLU A 130 -26.93 13.98 13.94
C GLU A 130 -27.11 15.43 13.47
N ARG A 131 -27.55 15.60 12.22
CA ARG A 131 -27.95 16.91 11.71
C ARG A 131 -29.12 17.34 12.58
N GLY A 132 -28.87 18.28 13.50
CA GLY A 132 -29.90 18.87 14.35
C GLY A 132 -31.07 19.36 13.48
N PRO A 133 -32.31 19.31 14.00
CA PRO A 133 -33.49 19.59 13.19
C PRO A 133 -33.42 21.02 12.64
N CYS A 134 -33.50 21.15 11.32
CA CYS A 134 -33.69 22.43 10.66
C CYS A 134 -35.10 22.94 11.01
N TYR A 135 -35.21 23.88 11.94
CA TYR A 135 -36.43 24.67 12.11
C TYR A 135 -36.44 25.74 11.02
N GLY A 136 -37.42 25.64 10.11
CA GLY A 136 -37.76 26.67 9.13
C GLY A 136 -38.77 27.66 9.67
#